data_AF-A0A1D6PEC6-F1
#
_entry.id   AF-A0A1D6PEC6-F1
#
_cell.length_a   1.000
_cell.length_b   1.000
_cell.length_c   1.000
_cell.angle_alpha   90.00
_cell.angle_beta   90.00
_cell.angle_gamma   90.00
#
_symmetry.space_group_name_H-M   'P 1'
#
loop_
_entity.id
_entity.type
_entity.pdbx_description
1 polymer ?
#
loop_
_entity_poly.entity_id
_entity_poly.type
_entity_poly.pdbx_seq_one_letter_code
_entity_poly.pdbx_strand_id
1 'polypeptide(L)'
;MATMLYKSIAERGPWSSLSRWALESYLKGDVGKALLLYSRMADLGYEVAQSNAAWILDRYSDQSICMGESSFCTDMERHLRAHALWWHASEQGNEHAALLIGDAYYYGRGVARDYERAAEAYMHARSQSNAQAIFNLGYMHEHGHGLPLDLHLAKRYYDQAVEVDSAAKLPVMLALTSLWLRTNYADSFLVRSSFRYVVCTSYMLL
;
A
#
# COMPACT_ATOMS: atom_id res chain seq x y z
N MET A 1 3.43 26.29 -10.54
CA MET A 1 4.13 25.95 -11.80
C MET A 1 5.66 26.02 -11.66
N ALA A 2 6.25 27.15 -11.24
CA ALA A 2 7.71 27.29 -11.13
C ALA A 2 8.36 26.32 -10.12
N THR A 3 7.72 26.07 -8.99
CA THR A 3 8.22 25.15 -7.95
C THR A 3 8.36 23.71 -8.43
N MET A 4 7.43 23.21 -9.25
CA MET A 4 7.50 21.86 -9.84
C MET A 4 8.67 21.73 -10.83
N LEU A 5 8.94 22.76 -11.62
CA LEU A 5 10.06 22.78 -12.56
C LEU A 5 11.41 22.80 -11.83
N TYR A 6 11.55 23.63 -10.79
CA TYR A 6 12.76 23.66 -9.97
C TYR A 6 13.01 22.33 -9.24
N LYS A 7 11.96 21.70 -8.72
CA LYS A 7 12.02 20.35 -8.15
C LYS A 7 12.56 19.35 -9.18
N SER A 8 11.97 19.28 -10.36
CA SER A 8 12.40 18.35 -11.41
C SER A 8 13.86 18.54 -11.84
N ILE A 9 14.34 19.78 -11.91
CA ILE A 9 15.74 20.09 -12.24
C ILE A 9 16.68 19.67 -11.11
N ALA A 10 16.32 19.97 -9.85
CA ALA A 10 17.09 19.54 -8.68
C ALA A 10 17.17 18.02 -8.58
N GLU A 11 16.10 17.31 -8.93
CA GLU A 11 16.04 15.84 -8.91
C GLU A 11 16.97 15.18 -9.94
N ARG A 12 17.14 15.80 -11.11
CA ARG A 12 18.02 15.30 -12.19
C ARG A 12 19.50 15.62 -11.98
N GLY A 13 19.84 16.45 -10.99
CA GLY A 13 21.20 16.88 -10.69
C GLY A 13 22.07 15.82 -9.99
N PRO A 14 23.02 16.23 -9.13
CA PRO A 14 23.92 15.33 -8.39
C PRO A 14 23.19 14.22 -7.63
N TRP A 15 21.95 14.46 -7.22
CA TRP A 15 21.11 13.51 -6.50
C TRP A 15 20.71 12.28 -7.30
N SER A 16 20.76 12.34 -8.64
CA SER A 16 20.67 11.13 -9.49
C SER A 16 21.77 10.11 -9.16
N SER A 17 22.95 10.56 -8.72
CA SER A 17 24.03 9.68 -8.28
C SER A 17 23.74 9.05 -6.92
N LEU A 18 23.11 9.80 -6.00
CA LEU A 18 22.73 9.29 -4.69
C LEU A 18 21.64 8.22 -4.79
N SER A 19 20.61 8.45 -5.62
CA SER A 19 19.59 7.45 -5.92
C SER A 19 20.19 6.18 -6.53
N ARG A 20 21.17 6.34 -7.44
CA ARG A 20 21.89 5.20 -8.03
C ARG A 20 22.67 4.42 -6.98
N TRP A 21 23.41 5.09 -6.09
CA TRP A 21 24.15 4.42 -5.01
C TRP A 21 23.23 3.74 -4.00
N ALA A 22 22.08 4.33 -3.69
CA ALA A 22 21.07 3.74 -2.82
C ALA A 22 20.54 2.44 -3.44
N LEU A 23 20.17 2.47 -4.72
CA LEU A 23 19.71 1.29 -5.46
C LEU A 23 20.81 0.22 -5.58
N GLU A 24 22.04 0.60 -5.93
CA GLU A 24 23.17 -0.33 -6.00
C GLU A 24 23.45 -1.00 -4.64
N SER A 25 23.38 -0.24 -3.54
CA SER A 25 23.55 -0.79 -2.19
C SER A 25 22.43 -1.76 -1.84
N TYR A 26 21.20 -1.41 -2.20
CA TYR A 26 20.02 -2.27 -2.03
C TYR A 26 20.16 -3.59 -2.81
N LEU A 27 20.55 -3.53 -4.10
CA LEU A 27 20.75 -4.71 -4.94
C LEU A 27 21.91 -5.61 -4.47
N LYS A 28 22.91 -5.02 -3.81
CA LYS A 28 24.01 -5.77 -3.15
C LYS A 28 23.60 -6.42 -1.84
N GLY A 29 22.39 -6.15 -1.33
CA GLY A 29 21.89 -6.64 -0.04
C GLY A 29 22.30 -5.79 1.16
N ASP A 30 22.98 -4.65 0.96
CA ASP A 30 23.30 -3.70 2.03
C ASP A 30 22.09 -2.78 2.29
N VAL A 31 21.07 -3.37 2.92
CA VAL A 31 19.77 -2.72 3.17
C VAL A 31 19.92 -1.56 4.16
N GLY A 32 20.82 -1.65 5.14
CA GLY A 32 21.08 -0.58 6.10
C GLY A 32 21.64 0.68 5.42
N LYS A 33 22.62 0.52 4.53
CA LYS A 33 23.16 1.63 3.74
C LYS A 33 22.11 2.18 2.77
N ALA A 34 21.37 1.31 2.10
CA ALA A 34 20.29 1.74 1.20
C ALA A 34 19.25 2.59 1.95
N LEU A 35 18.79 2.13 3.12
CA LEU A 35 17.83 2.85 3.95
C LEU A 35 18.38 4.22 4.36
N LEU A 36 19.65 4.31 4.78
CA LEU A 36 20.25 5.58 5.16
C LEU A 36 20.26 6.58 4.00
N LEU A 37 20.65 6.13 2.80
CA LEU A 37 20.70 6.98 1.61
C LEU A 37 19.29 7.41 1.17
N TYR A 38 18.33 6.47 1.17
CA TYR A 38 16.93 6.78 0.87
C TYR A 38 16.31 7.71 1.91
N SER A 39 16.56 7.50 3.20
CA SER A 39 16.07 8.39 4.27
C SER A 39 16.60 9.81 4.08
N ARG A 40 17.88 9.96 3.75
CA ARG A 40 18.48 11.27 3.48
C ARG A 40 17.83 11.98 2.30
N MET A 41 17.47 11.26 1.24
CA MET A 41 16.76 11.82 0.09
C MET A 41 15.28 12.08 0.40
N ALA A 42 14.66 11.23 1.22
CA ALA A 42 13.29 11.37 1.66
C ALA A 42 13.09 12.67 2.48
N ASP A 43 14.06 13.00 3.34
CA ASP A 43 14.12 14.27 4.09
C ASP A 43 14.20 15.49 3.17
N LEU A 44 14.75 15.33 1.97
CA LEU A 44 14.82 16.38 0.94
C LEU A 44 13.54 16.47 0.11
N GLY A 45 12.55 15.60 0.35
CA GLY A 45 11.25 15.62 -0.31
C GLY A 45 11.17 14.82 -1.61
N TYR A 46 12.13 13.91 -1.86
CA TYR A 46 12.11 13.05 -3.04
C TYR A 46 11.08 11.94 -2.86
N GLU A 47 10.00 11.96 -3.64
CA GLU A 47 8.91 10.98 -3.59
C GLU A 47 9.43 9.53 -3.69
N VAL A 48 10.21 9.22 -4.73
CA VAL A 48 10.78 7.87 -4.95
C VAL A 48 11.62 7.38 -3.77
N ALA A 49 12.31 8.30 -3.09
CA ALA A 49 13.10 7.95 -1.92
C ALA A 49 12.23 7.72 -0.68
N GLN A 50 11.14 8.48 -0.53
CA GLN A 50 10.16 8.26 0.54
C GLN A 50 9.51 6.90 0.40
N SER A 51 9.02 6.55 -0.79
CA SER A 51 8.40 5.25 -1.07
C SER A 51 9.38 4.10 -0.89
N ASN A 52 10.62 4.21 -1.40
CA ASN A 52 11.64 3.17 -1.20
C ASN A 52 12.07 3.01 0.27
N ALA A 53 12.24 4.10 1.01
CA ALA A 53 12.57 4.04 2.43
C ALA A 53 11.44 3.40 3.24
N ALA A 54 10.19 3.79 2.97
CA ALA A 54 9.00 3.23 3.61
C ALA A 54 8.90 1.72 3.35
N TRP A 55 9.13 1.30 2.11
CA TRP A 55 9.10 -0.11 1.73
C TRP A 55 10.19 -0.93 2.42
N ILE A 56 11.41 -0.38 2.54
CA ILE A 56 12.50 -1.05 3.26
C ILE A 56 12.13 -1.22 4.74
N LEU A 57 11.56 -0.19 5.36
CA LEU A 57 11.11 -0.24 6.75
C LEU A 57 10.01 -1.30 6.94
N ASP A 58 9.04 -1.40 6.03
CA ASP A 58 7.96 -2.39 6.18
C ASP A 58 8.42 -3.85 5.94
N ARG A 59 9.35 -4.09 5.00
CA ARG A 59 9.73 -5.46 4.59
C ARG A 59 10.91 -6.05 5.37
N TYR A 60 11.86 -5.22 5.80
CA TYR A 60 13.14 -5.68 6.36
C TYR A 60 13.27 -5.36 7.84
N SER A 61 12.35 -5.85 8.67
CA SER A 61 12.36 -5.58 10.12
C SER A 61 13.73 -5.85 10.76
N ASP A 62 14.34 -6.99 10.45
CA ASP A 62 15.52 -7.48 11.17
C ASP A 62 16.84 -6.96 10.58
N GLN A 63 16.80 -6.43 9.36
CA GLN A 63 17.97 -5.96 8.60
C GLN A 63 18.01 -4.43 8.42
N SER A 64 16.88 -3.75 8.62
CA SER A 64 16.80 -2.29 8.58
C SER A 64 17.27 -1.71 9.91
N ILE A 65 18.40 -1.00 9.88
CA ILE A 65 18.86 -0.23 11.03
C ILE A 65 17.98 1.01 11.13
N CYS A 66 17.01 0.95 12.05
CA CYS A 66 16.17 2.07 12.42
C CYS A 66 16.51 2.43 13.88
N MET A 67 16.80 3.71 14.16
CA MET A 67 17.10 4.21 15.51
C MET A 67 15.83 4.76 16.18
N GLY A 68 15.38 4.18 17.28
CA GLY A 68 14.25 4.62 18.11
C GLY A 68 14.68 5.47 19.30
N GLU A 69 13.76 5.80 20.21
CA GLU A 69 14.07 6.63 21.40
C GLU A 69 15.03 5.96 22.39
N SER A 70 14.96 4.63 22.52
CA SER A 70 15.74 3.86 23.50
C SER A 70 16.90 3.06 22.91
N SER A 71 16.96 2.88 21.57
CA SER A 71 18.08 2.29 20.79
C SER A 71 17.61 1.92 19.38
N PHE A 72 17.34 0.64 19.09
CA PHE A 72 16.71 0.18 17.86
C PHE A 72 15.21 0.47 17.89
N CYS A 73 14.62 0.77 16.74
CA CYS A 73 13.18 0.99 16.62
C CYS A 73 12.40 -0.26 17.02
N THR A 74 11.31 -0.07 17.76
CA THR A 74 10.25 -1.08 17.88
C THR A 74 9.51 -1.24 16.54
N ASP A 75 8.82 -2.37 16.34
CA ASP A 75 8.01 -2.57 15.13
C ASP A 75 6.93 -1.50 14.97
N MET A 76 6.37 -1.02 16.09
CA MET A 76 5.40 0.08 16.08
C MET A 76 6.03 1.38 15.56
N GLU A 77 7.18 1.79 16.07
CA GLU A 77 7.91 2.98 15.60
C GLU A 77 8.32 2.85 14.14
N ARG A 78 8.71 1.65 13.71
CA ARG A 78 9.08 1.37 12.33
C ARG A 78 7.90 1.57 11.38
N HIS A 79 6.76 0.94 11.69
CA HIS A 79 5.55 1.10 10.89
C HIS A 79 4.99 2.53 10.93
N LEU A 80 5.13 3.23 12.06
CA LEU A 80 4.73 4.64 12.14
C LEU A 80 5.58 5.53 11.22
N ARG A 81 6.89 5.28 11.15
CA ARG A 81 7.79 5.98 10.20
C ARG A 81 7.49 5.62 8.76
N ALA A 82 7.27 4.35 8.47
CA ALA A 82 6.89 3.90 7.12
C ALA A 82 5.57 4.56 6.70
N HIS A 83 4.57 4.58 7.57
CA HIS A 83 3.29 5.25 7.33
C HIS A 83 3.47 6.75 7.03
N ALA A 84 4.31 7.46 7.79
CA ALA A 84 4.59 8.88 7.52
C ALA A 84 5.25 9.10 6.15
N LEU A 85 6.21 8.24 5.77
CA LEU A 85 6.84 8.31 4.45
C LEU A 85 5.88 7.96 3.32
N TRP A 86 5.02 6.95 3.50
CA TRP A 86 3.94 6.64 2.56
C TRP A 86 2.98 7.81 2.40
N TRP A 87 2.61 8.48 3.49
CA TRP A 87 1.79 9.69 3.45
C TRP A 87 2.42 10.77 2.57
N HIS A 88 3.70 11.08 2.79
CA HIS A 88 4.41 12.08 1.98
C HIS A 88 4.54 11.69 0.50
N ALA A 89 4.72 10.40 0.20
CA ALA A 89 4.77 9.94 -1.19
C ALA A 89 3.39 10.00 -1.86
N SER A 90 2.31 9.65 -1.13
CA SER A 90 0.93 9.72 -1.62
C SER A 90 0.53 11.15 -1.97
N GLU A 91 0.85 12.14 -1.11
CA GLU A 91 0.59 13.56 -1.38
C GLU A 91 1.32 14.09 -2.63
N GLN A 92 2.34 13.39 -3.09
CA GLN A 92 3.08 13.69 -4.31
C GLN A 92 2.56 12.95 -5.55
N GLY A 93 1.47 12.19 -5.40
CA GLY A 93 0.82 11.46 -6.49
C GLY A 93 1.34 10.04 -6.70
N ASN A 94 1.93 9.40 -5.68
CA ASN A 94 2.22 7.97 -5.73
C ASN A 94 0.97 7.17 -5.34
N GLU A 95 0.37 6.49 -6.31
CA GLU A 95 -0.83 5.67 -6.15
C GLU A 95 -0.59 4.40 -5.32
N HIS A 96 0.63 3.84 -5.37
CA HIS A 96 1.00 2.69 -4.54
C HIS A 96 1.16 3.10 -3.08
N ALA A 97 1.67 4.29 -2.82
CA ALA A 97 1.75 4.85 -1.47
C ALA A 97 0.35 5.05 -0.87
N ALA A 98 -0.59 5.60 -1.65
CA ALA A 98 -1.99 5.74 -1.25
C ALA A 98 -2.64 4.39 -0.89
N LEU A 99 -2.38 3.35 -1.68
CA LEU A 99 -2.82 1.99 -1.40
C LEU A 99 -2.27 1.48 -0.05
N LEU A 100 -0.97 1.67 0.20
CA LEU A 100 -0.30 1.19 1.41
C LEU A 100 -0.72 1.96 2.68
N ILE A 101 -1.10 3.23 2.56
CA ILE A 101 -1.77 3.98 3.64
C ILE A 101 -3.12 3.33 3.96
N GLY A 102 -3.90 2.96 2.94
CA GLY A 102 -5.15 2.23 3.11
C GLY A 102 -4.95 0.90 3.84
N ASP A 103 -3.94 0.13 3.45
CA ASP A 103 -3.57 -1.12 4.13
C ASP A 103 -3.16 -0.85 5.60
N ALA A 104 -2.38 0.20 5.86
CA ALA A 104 -1.95 0.55 7.21
C ALA A 104 -3.14 0.84 8.14
N TYR A 105 -4.12 1.62 7.68
CA TYR A 105 -5.36 1.86 8.42
C TYR A 105 -6.26 0.62 8.53
N TYR A 106 -6.33 -0.19 7.47
CA TYR A 106 -7.18 -1.38 7.45
C TYR A 106 -6.69 -2.47 8.43
N TYR A 107 -5.38 -2.68 8.50
CA TYR A 107 -4.75 -3.68 9.37
C TYR A 107 -4.30 -3.14 10.73
N GLY A 108 -4.21 -1.82 10.89
CA GLY A 108 -3.66 -1.19 12.09
C GLY A 108 -2.14 -1.32 12.19
N ARG A 109 -1.40 -1.15 11.07
CA ARG A 109 0.07 -1.20 11.03
C ARG A 109 0.65 0.18 11.29
N GLY A 110 1.25 0.39 12.48
CA GLY A 110 1.84 1.69 12.87
C GLY A 110 0.83 2.79 13.23
N VAL A 111 -0.45 2.58 12.91
CA VAL A 111 -1.58 3.44 13.25
C VAL A 111 -2.74 2.61 13.80
N ALA A 112 -3.64 3.23 14.53
CA ALA A 112 -4.85 2.55 14.98
C ALA A 112 -5.70 2.13 13.78
N ARG A 113 -6.35 0.96 13.89
CA ARG A 113 -7.22 0.46 12.83
C ARG A 113 -8.42 1.39 12.64
N ASP A 114 -8.61 1.86 11.42
CA ASP A 114 -9.68 2.79 11.05
C ASP A 114 -10.16 2.45 9.63
N TYR A 115 -11.33 1.82 9.54
CA TYR A 115 -11.85 1.39 8.24
C TYR A 115 -12.39 2.56 7.39
N GLU A 116 -12.80 3.66 7.99
CA GLU A 116 -13.27 4.83 7.22
C GLU A 116 -12.10 5.50 6.52
N ARG A 117 -11.00 5.74 7.25
CA ARG A 117 -9.76 6.27 6.65
C ARG A 117 -9.14 5.33 5.63
N ALA A 118 -9.23 4.02 5.85
CA ALA A 118 -8.80 3.04 4.85
C ALA A 118 -9.59 3.19 3.54
N ALA A 119 -10.91 3.36 3.62
CA ALA A 119 -11.76 3.57 2.45
C ALA A 119 -11.40 4.87 1.71
N GLU A 120 -11.15 5.96 2.44
CA GLU A 120 -10.71 7.24 1.86
C GLU A 120 -9.39 7.09 1.09
N ALA A 121 -8.39 6.43 1.70
CA ALA A 121 -7.10 6.19 1.07
C ALA A 121 -7.23 5.31 -0.19
N TYR A 122 -8.04 4.24 -0.15
CA TYR A 122 -8.30 3.43 -1.35
C TYR A 122 -9.09 4.18 -2.43
N MET A 123 -10.01 5.07 -2.06
CA MET A 123 -10.69 5.94 -3.03
C MET A 123 -9.71 6.89 -3.72
N HIS A 124 -8.71 7.39 -2.97
CA HIS A 124 -7.63 8.21 -3.53
C HIS A 124 -6.71 7.39 -4.46
N ALA A 125 -6.34 6.17 -4.10
CA ALA A 125 -5.58 5.28 -4.99
C ALA A 125 -6.39 4.87 -6.24
N ARG A 126 -7.70 4.66 -6.09
CA ARG A 126 -8.62 4.37 -7.20
C ARG A 126 -8.70 5.51 -8.22
N SER A 127 -8.67 6.76 -7.80
CA SER A 127 -8.73 7.90 -8.74
C SER A 127 -7.51 7.94 -9.68
N GLN A 128 -6.44 7.24 -9.31
CA GLN A 128 -5.23 7.04 -10.10
C GLN A 128 -5.20 5.67 -10.80
N SER A 129 -6.36 5.01 -10.94
CA SER A 129 -6.52 3.71 -11.61
C SER A 129 -5.70 2.57 -10.98
N ASN A 130 -5.56 2.56 -9.65
CA ASN A 130 -4.94 1.42 -8.96
C ASN A 130 -5.94 0.25 -8.83
N ALA A 131 -5.73 -0.84 -9.57
CA ALA A 131 -6.63 -2.01 -9.59
C ALA A 131 -6.74 -2.71 -8.22
N GLN A 132 -5.65 -2.75 -7.44
CA GLN A 132 -5.65 -3.35 -6.11
C GLN A 132 -6.51 -2.55 -5.13
N ALA A 133 -6.46 -1.21 -5.19
CA ALA A 133 -7.31 -0.36 -4.36
C ALA A 133 -8.79 -0.51 -4.72
N ILE A 134 -9.10 -0.63 -6.02
CA ILE A 134 -10.46 -0.90 -6.51
C ILE A 134 -10.97 -2.24 -5.96
N PHE A 135 -10.15 -3.28 -6.01
CA PHE A 135 -10.48 -4.58 -5.42
C PHE A 135 -10.72 -4.48 -3.91
N ASN A 136 -9.86 -3.77 -3.17
CA ASN A 136 -9.99 -3.59 -1.73
C ASN A 136 -11.29 -2.85 -1.35
N LEU A 137 -11.71 -1.85 -2.14
CA LEU A 137 -13.01 -1.19 -1.97
C LEU A 137 -14.19 -2.15 -2.18
N GLY A 138 -14.10 -3.02 -3.20
CA GLY A 138 -15.09 -4.08 -3.41
C GLY A 138 -15.19 -5.03 -2.21
N TYR A 139 -14.05 -5.43 -1.67
CA TYR A 139 -13.98 -6.27 -0.46
C TYR A 139 -14.60 -5.59 0.77
N MET A 140 -14.34 -4.29 0.95
CA MET A 140 -14.89 -3.52 2.07
C MET A 140 -16.42 -3.42 1.98
N HIS A 141 -16.99 -3.23 0.78
CA HIS A 141 -18.43 -3.29 0.56
C HIS A 141 -19.01 -4.70 0.73
N GLU A 142 -18.26 -5.76 0.37
CA GLU A 142 -18.70 -7.15 0.57
C GLU A 142 -18.84 -7.51 2.06
N HIS A 143 -18.00 -6.94 2.93
CA HIS A 143 -17.95 -7.29 4.35
C HIS A 143 -18.50 -6.19 5.29
N GLY A 144 -18.88 -5.03 4.74
CA GLY A 144 -19.37 -3.90 5.54
C GLY A 144 -18.28 -3.28 6.43
N HIS A 145 -17.03 -3.23 5.97
CA HIS A 145 -15.91 -2.66 6.73
C HIS A 145 -15.75 -1.17 6.44
N GLY A 146 -16.15 -0.31 7.38
CA GLY A 146 -16.07 1.16 7.23
C GLY A 146 -16.95 1.74 6.11
N LEU A 147 -17.63 0.88 5.36
CA LEU A 147 -18.52 1.18 4.26
C LEU A 147 -19.80 0.33 4.45
N PRO A 148 -20.96 0.80 3.95
CA PRO A 148 -22.17 0.00 3.99
C PRO A 148 -22.01 -1.29 3.21
N LEU A 149 -22.56 -2.37 3.77
CA LEU A 149 -22.63 -3.69 3.12
C LEU A 149 -23.47 -3.57 1.84
N ASP A 150 -22.83 -3.74 0.67
CA ASP A 150 -23.49 -3.71 -0.63
C ASP A 150 -22.80 -4.67 -1.61
N LEU A 151 -23.42 -5.83 -1.81
CA LEU A 151 -22.88 -6.89 -2.65
C LEU A 151 -22.95 -6.54 -4.15
N HIS A 152 -23.91 -5.71 -4.56
CA HIS A 152 -24.00 -5.26 -5.96
C HIS A 152 -22.87 -4.29 -6.29
N LEU A 153 -22.60 -3.37 -5.37
CA LEU A 153 -21.50 -2.44 -5.49
C LEU A 153 -20.15 -3.14 -5.38
N ALA A 154 -20.01 -4.12 -4.48
CA ALA A 154 -18.81 -4.97 -4.38
C ALA A 154 -18.50 -5.67 -5.71
N LYS A 155 -19.50 -6.32 -6.31
CA LYS A 155 -19.36 -6.95 -7.64
C LYS A 155 -18.89 -5.94 -8.69
N ARG A 156 -19.52 -4.76 -8.73
CA ARG A 156 -19.15 -3.71 -9.70
C ARG A 156 -17.70 -3.27 -9.54
N TYR A 157 -17.20 -3.13 -8.30
CA TYR A 157 -15.80 -2.82 -8.06
C TYR A 157 -14.89 -3.96 -8.51
N TYR A 158 -15.24 -5.21 -8.26
CA TYR A 158 -14.46 -6.34 -8.76
C TYR A 158 -14.40 -6.39 -10.30
N ASP A 159 -15.52 -6.16 -10.98
CA ASP A 159 -15.55 -6.07 -12.45
C ASP A 159 -14.65 -4.91 -12.94
N GLN A 160 -14.73 -3.75 -12.30
CA GLN A 160 -13.89 -2.58 -12.61
C GLN A 160 -12.39 -2.86 -12.40
N ALA A 161 -12.00 -3.63 -11.38
CA ALA A 161 -10.60 -3.96 -11.13
C ALA A 161 -9.98 -4.73 -12.31
N VAL A 162 -10.74 -5.62 -12.95
CA VAL A 162 -10.29 -6.38 -14.14
C VAL A 162 -10.22 -5.51 -15.38
N GLU A 163 -11.11 -4.51 -15.52
CA GLU A 163 -11.06 -3.55 -16.61
C GLU A 163 -9.80 -2.67 -16.55
N VAL A 164 -9.38 -2.33 -15.34
CA VAL A 164 -8.18 -1.50 -15.10
C VAL A 164 -6.90 -2.32 -15.28
N ASP A 165 -6.83 -3.52 -14.70
CA ASP A 165 -5.69 -4.41 -14.88
C ASP A 165 -6.13 -5.87 -15.08
N SER A 166 -5.73 -6.43 -16.21
CA SER A 166 -5.95 -7.85 -16.53
C SER A 166 -5.31 -8.82 -15.53
N ALA A 167 -4.27 -8.42 -14.80
CA ALA A 167 -3.65 -9.22 -13.73
C ALA A 167 -4.61 -9.47 -12.55
N ALA A 168 -5.60 -8.59 -12.34
CA ALA A 168 -6.61 -8.74 -11.29
C ALA A 168 -7.64 -9.85 -11.59
N LYS A 169 -7.63 -10.45 -12.78
CA LYS A 169 -8.64 -11.44 -13.21
C LYS A 169 -8.75 -12.65 -12.28
N LEU A 170 -7.61 -13.20 -11.84
CA LEU A 170 -7.59 -14.37 -10.99
C LEU A 170 -8.18 -14.09 -9.59
N PRO A 171 -7.71 -13.08 -8.83
CA PRO A 171 -8.30 -12.78 -7.52
C PRO A 171 -9.76 -12.34 -7.62
N VAL A 172 -10.14 -11.59 -8.65
CA VAL A 172 -11.54 -11.20 -8.89
C VAL A 172 -12.43 -12.42 -9.16
N MET A 173 -11.98 -13.37 -9.97
CA MET A 173 -12.75 -14.61 -10.20
C MET A 173 -13.02 -15.33 -8.88
N LEU A 174 -12.01 -15.48 -8.01
CA LEU A 174 -12.16 -16.14 -6.71
C LEU A 174 -13.09 -15.36 -5.77
N ALA A 175 -13.02 -14.03 -5.78
CA ALA A 175 -13.91 -13.19 -4.98
C ALA A 175 -15.36 -13.31 -5.45
N LEU A 176 -15.61 -13.30 -6.77
CA LEU A 176 -16.95 -13.44 -7.35
C LEU A 176 -17.55 -14.83 -7.14
N THR A 177 -16.74 -15.89 -7.23
CA THR A 177 -17.22 -17.25 -6.92
C THR A 177 -17.56 -17.38 -5.44
N SER A 178 -16.73 -16.84 -4.54
CA SER A 178 -17.03 -16.73 -3.11
C SER A 178 -18.33 -15.98 -2.87
N LEU A 179 -18.50 -14.81 -3.50
CA LEU A 179 -19.69 -13.98 -3.39
C LEU A 179 -20.94 -14.75 -3.82
N TRP A 180 -20.87 -15.45 -4.97
CA TRP A 180 -21.96 -16.28 -5.47
C TRP A 180 -22.30 -17.45 -4.54
N LEU A 181 -21.29 -18.11 -3.96
CA LEU A 181 -21.51 -19.18 -2.98
C LEU A 181 -22.21 -18.65 -1.73
N ARG A 182 -21.79 -17.50 -1.21
CA ARG A 182 -22.38 -16.86 -0.03
C ARG A 182 -23.83 -16.43 -0.27
N THR A 183 -24.16 -15.90 -1.44
CA THR A 183 -25.53 -15.46 -1.76
C THR A 183 -26.48 -16.63 -1.98
N ASN A 184 -26.03 -17.74 -2.56
CA ASN A 184 -26.90 -18.89 -2.87
C ASN A 184 -26.96 -19.95 -1.76
N TYR A 185 -25.93 -20.05 -0.92
CA TYR A 185 -25.81 -21.10 0.09
C TYR A 185 -25.62 -20.58 1.52
N ALA A 186 -26.17 -19.39 1.82
CA ALA A 186 -26.04 -18.71 3.12
C ALA A 186 -26.40 -19.61 4.34
N ASP A 187 -27.35 -20.55 4.18
CA ASP A 187 -27.78 -21.47 5.23
C ASP A 187 -27.04 -22.82 5.27
N SER A 188 -26.07 -23.04 4.37
CA SER A 188 -25.32 -24.29 4.31
C SER A 188 -24.11 -24.29 5.26
N PHE A 189 -23.77 -25.47 5.79
CA PHE A 189 -22.62 -25.67 6.69
C PHE A 189 -21.28 -25.18 6.09
N LEU A 190 -21.14 -25.20 4.76
CA LEU A 190 -19.94 -24.76 4.04
C LEU A 190 -19.62 -23.26 4.19
N VAL A 191 -20.64 -22.42 4.44
CA VAL A 191 -20.47 -20.96 4.59
C VAL A 191 -20.19 -20.56 6.05
N ARG A 192 -20.60 -21.39 7.04
CA ARG A 192 -20.36 -21.11 8.48
C ARG A 192 -18.89 -21.21 8.88
N SER A 193 -18.10 -22.02 8.18
CA SER A 193 -16.64 -22.01 8.31
C SER A 193 -16.06 -20.90 7.44
N SER A 194 -15.94 -19.69 8.01
CA SER A 194 -15.52 -18.49 7.29
C SER A 194 -14.21 -18.67 6.50
N PHE A 195 -14.28 -18.65 5.17
CA PHE A 195 -13.12 -18.26 4.36
C PHE A 195 -12.92 -16.75 4.55
N ARG A 196 -12.09 -16.38 5.52
CA ARG A 196 -11.47 -15.04 5.54
C ARG A 196 -10.46 -15.02 4.41
N TYR A 197 -10.86 -14.56 3.24
CA TYR A 197 -9.89 -14.16 2.23
C TYR A 197 -9.08 -13.03 2.85
N VAL A 198 -7.78 -13.27 3.01
CA VAL A 198 -6.79 -12.23 3.30
C VAL A 198 -6.95 -11.24 2.15
N VAL A 199 -7.37 -10.01 2.45
CA VAL A 199 -7.26 -8.89 1.50
C VAL A 199 -5.89 -9.00 0.87
N CYS A 200 -5.83 -9.03 -0.46
CA CYS A 200 -4.62 -9.27 -1.25
C CYS A 200 -3.56 -8.22 -0.90
N THR A 201 -2.80 -8.43 0.17
CA THR A 201 -1.60 -7.66 0.47
C THR A 201 -0.58 -8.08 -0.57
N SER A 202 -0.56 -7.35 -1.69
CA SER A 202 0.48 -7.43 -2.72
C SER A 202 0.40 -8.65 -3.65
N TYR A 203 -0.60 -8.74 -4.52
CA TYR A 203 -0.57 -9.69 -5.66
C TYR A 203 0.09 -9.15 -6.94
N MET A 204 0.54 -7.88 -6.95
CA MET A 204 1.00 -7.17 -8.15
C MET A 204 2.46 -6.69 -8.09
N LEU A 205 3.32 -7.32 -7.26
CA LEU A 205 4.75 -6.99 -7.14
C LEU A 205 5.66 -8.18 -7.49
N LEU A 206 5.27 -9.00 -8.45
CA LEU A 206 6.17 -9.93 -9.15
C LEU A 206 6.22 -9.58 -10.63
#